data_AF-A0A9E0ATR7-F1
#
_entry.id   AF-A0A9E0ATR7-F1
#
_cell.length_a   1.000
_cell.length_b   1.000
_cell.length_c   1.000
_cell.angle_alpha   90.00
_cell.angle_beta   90.00
_cell.angle_gamma   90.00
#
_symmetry.space_group_name_H-M   'P 1'
#
loop_
_entity.id
_entity.type
_entity.pdbx_description
1 polymer ?
#
loop_
_entity_poly.entity_id
_entity_poly.type
_entity_poly.pdbx_seq_one_letter_code
_entity_poly.pdbx_strand_id
1 'polypeptide(L)'
;SLMTKQTRNKVSSDKAAYLGIAAVDITSNYASYYGYPVGILIRTVADDSAADKAGLETYDIIVGFDDQTVTTMSGLTNMLQYYEAGEKVTIDYYHMEGSEYVLKSTEVTLGSKKAS
;
A
#
# COMPACT_ATOMS: atom_id res chain seq x y z
N SER A 1 1.69 23.45 -10.22
CA SER A 1 1.22 22.79 -11.45
C SER A 1 0.00 21.96 -11.14
N LEU A 2 -1.05 22.10 -11.95
CA LEU A 2 -2.26 21.28 -11.87
C LEU A 2 -1.90 19.87 -12.36
N MET A 3 -1.95 18.90 -11.46
CA MET A 3 -1.64 17.50 -11.74
C MET A 3 -2.65 16.97 -12.76
N THR A 4 -2.19 16.60 -13.95
CA THR A 4 -2.99 15.88 -14.94
C THR A 4 -3.07 14.40 -14.55
N LYS A 5 -3.66 14.09 -13.40
CA LYS A 5 -4.02 12.70 -13.09
C LYS A 5 -5.32 12.41 -13.83
N GLN A 6 -5.31 11.46 -14.76
CA GLN A 6 -6.48 11.09 -15.56
C GLN A 6 -7.68 10.84 -14.63
N THR A 7 -8.86 11.30 -15.03
CA THR A 7 -10.11 11.01 -14.31
C THR A 7 -10.40 9.52 -14.43
N ARG A 8 -9.94 8.71 -13.47
CA ARG A 8 -10.19 7.27 -13.41
C ARG A 8 -11.65 7.03 -13.02
N ASN A 9 -12.32 6.14 -13.75
CA ASN A 9 -13.65 5.66 -13.36
C ASN A 9 -13.51 4.56 -12.31
N LYS A 10 -14.44 4.52 -11.36
CA LYS A 10 -14.49 3.45 -10.36
C LYS A 10 -14.69 2.10 -11.06
N VAL A 11 -13.84 1.12 -10.77
CA VAL A 11 -13.99 -0.24 -11.28
C VAL A 11 -15.13 -0.96 -10.56
N SER A 12 -15.74 -1.94 -11.23
CA SER A 12 -16.77 -2.77 -10.59
C SER A 12 -16.17 -3.55 -9.42
N SER A 13 -16.94 -3.76 -8.35
CA SER A 13 -16.44 -4.31 -7.08
C SER A 13 -15.86 -5.73 -7.21
N ASP A 14 -16.27 -6.49 -8.22
CA ASP A 14 -15.77 -7.80 -8.60
C ASP A 14 -14.41 -7.78 -9.33
N LYS A 15 -13.98 -6.60 -9.79
CA LYS A 15 -12.70 -6.35 -10.46
C LYS A 15 -11.71 -5.53 -9.64
N ALA A 16 -12.08 -5.10 -8.44
CA ALA A 16 -11.23 -4.29 -7.58
C ALA A 16 -9.87 -4.96 -7.36
N ALA A 17 -8.82 -4.16 -7.42
CA ALA A 17 -7.45 -4.58 -7.16
C ALA A 17 -7.20 -4.87 -5.67
N TYR A 18 -6.29 -5.81 -5.40
CA TYR A 18 -5.87 -6.21 -4.06
C TYR A 18 -4.34 -6.34 -3.99
N LEU A 19 -3.77 -5.91 -2.86
CA LEU A 19 -2.36 -6.10 -2.55
C LEU A 19 -2.09 -7.45 -1.87
N GLY A 20 -3.05 -7.99 -1.11
CA GLY A 20 -2.88 -9.23 -0.33
C GLY A 20 -2.14 -9.01 0.99
N ILE A 21 -2.46 -7.91 1.68
CA ILE A 21 -1.92 -7.59 3.01
C ILE A 21 -3.04 -7.52 4.05
N ALA A 22 -2.71 -7.85 5.30
CA ALA A 22 -3.44 -7.42 6.48
C ALA A 22 -2.60 -6.36 7.19
N ALA A 23 -3.19 -5.22 7.53
CA ALA A 23 -2.45 -4.08 8.07
C ALA A 23 -3.30 -3.27 9.06
N VAL A 24 -2.62 -2.41 9.83
CA VAL A 24 -3.24 -1.50 10.81
C VAL A 24 -2.72 -0.08 10.62
N ASP A 25 -3.56 0.89 10.92
CA ASP A 25 -3.19 2.31 10.81
C ASP A 25 -2.34 2.73 12.00
N ILE A 26 -1.16 3.29 11.73
CA ILE A 26 -0.35 3.99 12.72
C ILE A 26 -0.77 5.45 12.73
N THR A 27 -1.52 5.85 13.76
CA THR A 27 -1.88 7.27 13.96
C THR A 27 -0.69 8.08 14.47
N SER A 28 -0.76 9.41 14.37
CA SER A 28 0.26 10.33 14.87
C SER A 28 0.65 10.10 16.33
N ASN A 29 -0.31 9.72 17.18
CA ASN A 29 -0.05 9.44 18.59
C ASN A 29 0.78 8.16 18.76
N TYR A 30 0.47 7.09 18.02
CA TYR A 30 1.27 5.86 18.03
C TYR A 30 2.66 6.09 17.44
N ALA A 31 2.75 6.80 16.32
CA ALA A 31 4.00 7.20 15.68
C ALA A 31 4.94 7.90 16.67
N SER A 32 4.43 8.91 17.38
CA SER A 32 5.22 9.70 18.33
C SER A 32 5.70 8.89 19.54
N TYR A 33 4.87 7.96 20.02
CA TYR A 33 5.17 7.18 21.21
C TYR A 33 6.17 6.04 20.94
N TYR A 34 6.03 5.37 19.79
CA TYR A 34 6.83 4.19 19.44
C TYR A 34 7.97 4.49 18.46
N GLY A 35 8.12 5.74 18.01
CA GLY A 35 9.14 6.11 17.02
C GLY A 35 8.83 5.60 15.60
N TYR A 36 7.56 5.33 15.30
CA TYR A 36 7.14 4.85 13.99
C TYR A 36 6.79 6.01 13.05
N PRO A 37 7.00 5.87 11.73
CA PRO A 37 6.34 6.69 10.74
C PRO A 37 4.81 6.58 10.85
N VAL A 38 4.11 7.69 10.59
CA VAL A 38 2.65 7.66 10.36
C VAL A 38 2.39 6.96 9.03
N GLY A 39 1.52 5.94 9.03
CA GLY A 39 1.28 5.15 7.84
C GLY A 39 0.48 3.88 8.11
N ILE A 40 0.57 2.93 7.19
CA ILE A 40 -0.15 1.66 7.23
C ILE A 40 0.85 0.54 7.52
N LEU A 41 0.84 0.03 8.75
CA LEU A 41 1.74 -1.03 9.18
C LEU A 41 1.24 -2.40 8.72
N ILE A 42 2.04 -3.07 7.89
CA ILE A 42 1.78 -4.44 7.45
C ILE A 42 1.95 -5.40 8.63
N ARG A 43 0.89 -6.15 8.94
CA ARG A 43 0.88 -7.21 9.95
C ARG A 43 1.08 -8.60 9.35
N THR A 44 0.64 -8.79 8.12
CA THR A 44 0.76 -10.05 7.40
C THR A 44 0.75 -9.77 5.91
N VAL A 45 1.57 -10.51 5.18
CA VAL A 45 1.56 -10.59 3.72
C VAL A 45 1.09 -11.99 3.36
N ALA A 46 0.09 -12.10 2.50
CA ALA A 46 -0.38 -13.40 2.04
C ALA A 46 0.61 -13.97 1.01
N ASP A 47 0.94 -15.25 1.13
CA ASP A 47 1.81 -15.96 0.20
C ASP A 47 1.29 -15.82 -1.25
N ASP A 48 2.20 -15.69 -2.22
CA ASP A 48 1.91 -15.53 -3.64
C ASP A 48 1.06 -14.29 -4.01
N SER A 49 0.85 -13.38 -3.06
CA SER A 49 0.12 -12.13 -3.29
C SER A 49 0.91 -11.12 -4.13
N ALA A 50 0.24 -10.03 -4.53
CA ALA A 50 0.89 -8.93 -5.21
C ALA A 50 1.97 -8.26 -4.34
N ALA A 51 1.70 -8.12 -3.04
CA ALA A 51 2.65 -7.58 -2.07
C ALA A 51 3.86 -8.50 -1.88
N ASP A 52 3.64 -9.82 -1.72
CA ASP A 52 4.70 -10.82 -1.59
C ASP A 52 5.64 -10.81 -2.81
N LYS A 53 5.06 -10.85 -4.01
CA LYS A 53 5.82 -10.80 -5.28
C LYS A 53 6.59 -9.49 -5.48
N ALA A 54 6.17 -8.41 -4.83
CA ALA A 54 6.83 -7.13 -4.87
C ALA A 54 7.88 -6.94 -3.76
N GLY A 55 8.04 -7.93 -2.88
CA GLY A 55 8.98 -7.92 -1.77
C GLY A 55 8.56 -7.03 -0.60
N LEU A 56 7.26 -6.74 -0.45
CA LEU A 56 6.74 -6.13 0.77
C LEU A 56 6.72 -7.16 1.88
N GLU A 57 7.10 -6.74 3.09
CA GLU A 57 7.26 -7.63 4.23
C GLU A 57 6.39 -7.20 5.42
N THR A 58 6.27 -8.11 6.40
CA THR A 58 5.66 -7.77 7.68
C THR A 58 6.52 -6.72 8.38
N TYR A 59 5.86 -5.76 9.03
CA TYR A 59 6.44 -4.57 9.66
C TYR A 59 6.86 -3.42 8.75
N ASP A 60 6.71 -3.56 7.43
CA ASP A 60 6.78 -2.41 6.53
C ASP A 60 5.63 -1.43 6.82
N ILE A 61 5.90 -0.14 6.63
CA ILE A 61 4.91 0.92 6.83
C ILE A 61 4.68 1.64 5.51
N ILE A 62 3.55 1.36 4.86
CA ILE A 62 3.18 2.02 3.61
C ILE A 62 2.81 3.48 3.90
N VAL A 63 3.34 4.38 3.07
CA VAL A 63 3.13 5.83 3.17
C VAL A 63 2.76 6.48 1.82
N GLY A 64 2.93 5.76 0.71
CA GLY A 64 2.61 6.26 -0.63
C GLY A 64 2.06 5.16 -1.54
N PHE A 65 1.16 5.57 -2.44
CA PHE A 65 0.55 4.74 -3.45
C PHE A 65 0.38 5.57 -4.73
N ASP A 66 1.03 5.15 -5.83
CA ASP A 66 0.96 5.79 -7.15
C ASP A 66 1.17 7.32 -7.09
N ASP A 67 2.33 7.73 -6.56
CA ASP A 67 2.75 9.13 -6.36
C ASP A 67 1.83 9.97 -5.44
N GLN A 68 0.97 9.30 -4.67
CA GLN A 68 0.05 9.94 -3.73
C GLN A 68 0.29 9.44 -2.32
N THR A 69 0.38 10.37 -1.36
CA THR A 69 0.48 10.03 0.06
C THR A 69 -0.75 9.27 0.53
N VAL A 70 -0.53 8.16 1.23
CA VAL A 70 -1.59 7.36 1.84
C VAL A 70 -1.13 6.88 3.21
N THR A 71 -1.91 7.20 4.24
CA THR A 71 -1.54 6.91 5.63
C THR A 71 -2.59 6.10 6.38
N THR A 72 -3.65 5.66 5.70
CA THR A 72 -4.74 4.89 6.30
C THR A 72 -5.21 3.79 5.37
N MET A 73 -5.59 2.65 5.94
CA MET A 73 -6.16 1.51 5.23
C MET A 73 -7.42 1.90 4.46
N SER A 74 -8.25 2.78 5.02
CA SER A 74 -9.42 3.33 4.33
C SER A 74 -9.01 4.13 3.09
N GLY A 75 -8.01 5.01 3.20
CA GLY A 75 -7.46 5.76 2.08
C GLY A 75 -6.93 4.86 0.97
N LEU A 76 -6.13 3.86 1.33
CA LEU A 76 -5.56 2.88 0.39
C LEU A 76 -6.67 2.07 -0.31
N THR A 77 -7.64 1.58 0.45
CA THR A 77 -8.79 0.84 -0.10
C THR A 77 -9.64 1.72 -1.03
N ASN A 78 -9.79 3.01 -0.73
CA ASN A 78 -10.47 3.95 -1.62
C ASN A 78 -9.71 4.19 -2.91
N MET A 79 -8.38 4.28 -2.86
CA MET A 79 -7.56 4.43 -4.07
C MET A 79 -7.64 3.18 -4.94
N LEU A 80 -7.51 1.98 -4.36
CA LEU A 80 -7.56 0.71 -5.09
C LEU A 80 -8.87 0.48 -5.87
N GLN A 81 -9.98 1.12 -5.49
CA GLN A 81 -11.26 1.06 -6.22
C GLN A 81 -11.23 1.71 -7.62
N TYR A 82 -10.12 2.37 -7.98
CA TYR A 82 -9.94 3.01 -9.28
C TYR A 82 -8.93 2.29 -10.17
N TYR A 83 -8.38 1.16 -9.72
CA TYR A 83 -7.37 0.39 -10.43
C TYR A 83 -7.89 -1.01 -10.71
N GLU A 84 -7.58 -1.51 -11.90
CA GLU A 84 -7.85 -2.87 -12.31
C GLU A 84 -6.71 -3.80 -11.88
N ALA A 85 -7.05 -5.07 -11.63
CA ALA A 85 -6.04 -6.10 -11.46
C ALA A 85 -5.15 -6.20 -12.72
N GLY A 86 -3.84 -6.36 -12.52
CA GLY A 86 -2.83 -6.35 -13.58
C GLY A 86 -2.21 -4.98 -13.83
N GLU A 87 -2.79 -3.87 -13.32
CA GLU A 87 -2.11 -2.57 -13.33
C GLU A 87 -0.86 -2.61 -12.45
N LYS A 88 0.16 -1.86 -12.88
CA LYS A 88 1.39 -1.64 -12.13
C LYS A 88 1.31 -0.30 -11.41
N VAL A 89 1.63 -0.28 -10.12
CA VAL A 89 1.63 0.92 -9.28
C VAL A 89 2.90 0.96 -8.43
N THR A 90 3.37 2.15 -8.12
CA THR A 90 4.47 2.34 -7.17
C THR A 90 3.91 2.40 -5.74
N ILE A 91 4.53 1.65 -4.82
CA ILE A 91 4.27 1.74 -3.39
C ILE A 91 5.50 2.31 -2.71
N ASP A 92 5.32 3.39 -1.96
CA ASP A 92 6.35 3.93 -1.07
C ASP A 92 6.11 3.42 0.35
N TYR A 93 7.15 2.91 0.97
CA TYR A 93 7.07 2.29 2.30
C TYR A 93 8.37 2.52 3.08
N TYR A 94 8.23 2.59 4.40
CA TYR A 94 9.38 2.51 5.29
C TYR A 94 9.66 1.07 5.67
N HIS A 95 10.92 0.66 5.51
CA HIS A 95 11.43 -0.64 5.93
C HIS A 95 12.43 -0.45 7.06
N MET A 96 12.42 -1.35 8.04
CA MET A 96 13.33 -1.26 9.18
C MET A 96 14.69 -1.88 8.82
N GLU A 97 15.73 -1.06 8.70
CA GLU A 97 17.10 -1.50 8.48
C GLU A 97 17.94 -1.20 9.73
N GLY A 98 18.34 -2.26 10.43
CA GLY A 98 19.05 -2.12 11.71
C GLY A 98 18.16 -1.45 12.76
N SER A 99 18.42 -0.17 13.04
CA SER A 99 17.69 0.62 14.03
C SER A 99 16.90 1.80 13.43
N GLU A 100 16.87 1.93 12.10
CA GLU A 100 16.25 3.06 11.43
C GLU A 100 15.22 2.63 10.37
N TYR A 101 14.21 3.44 10.18
CA TYR A 101 13.25 3.28 9.09
C TYR A 101 13.77 4.00 7.84
N VAL A 102 14.03 3.23 6.79
CA VAL A 102 14.51 3.73 5.50
C VAL A 102 13.35 3.75 4.52
N LEU A 103 13.14 4.90 3.85
CA LEU A 103 12.13 5.03 2.82
C LEU A 103 12.58 4.28 1.56
N LYS A 104 11.73 3.37 1.09
CA LYS A 104 11.90 2.56 -0.12
C LYS A 104 10.68 2.68 -1.00
N SER A 105 10.86 2.29 -2.26
CA SER A 105 9.77 2.20 -3.24
C SER A 105 9.86 0.87 -3.97
N THR A 106 8.72 0.25 -4.26
CA THR A 106 8.64 -0.96 -5.09
C THR A 106 7.49 -0.86 -6.09
N GLU A 107 7.65 -1.46 -7.27
CA GLU A 107 6.58 -1.58 -8.26
C GLU A 107 5.75 -2.83 -7.96
N VAL A 108 4.45 -2.67 -7.78
CA VAL A 108 3.52 -3.75 -7.49
C VAL A 108 2.60 -3.95 -8.69
N THR A 109 2.51 -5.19 -9.19
CA THR A 109 1.44 -5.57 -10.12
C THR A 109 0.22 -6.00 -9.32
N LEU A 110 -0.86 -5.23 -9.39
CA LEU A 110 -2.04 -5.41 -8.56
C LEU A 110 -2.75 -6.75 -8.84
N GLY A 111 -3.07 -7.48 -7.78
CA GLY A 111 -3.79 -8.76 -7.86
C GLY A 111 -5.30 -8.56 -7.97
N SER A 112 -6.01 -9.62 -8.37
CA SER A 112 -7.47 -9.67 -8.26
C SER A 112 -7.88 -10.34 -6.95
N LYS A 113 -9.06 -10.02 -6.40
CA LYS A 113 -9.62 -10.70 -5.21
C LYS A 113 -9.74 -12.21 -5.39
N LYS A 114 -9.83 -12.66 -6.64
CA LYS A 114 -10.14 -14.04 -7.05
C LYS A 114 -8.89 -14.88 -7.31
N ALA A 115 -7.71 -14.45 -6.90
CA ALA A 115 -6.53 -15.31 -6.97
C ALA A 115 -6.60 -16.39 -5.88
N SER A 116 -7.30 -17.47 -6.26
CA SER A 116 -7.39 -18.83 -5.68
C SER A 116 -8.10 -19.01 -4.34
#